data_AF-A0A1I4E2R5-F1
#
_entry.id   AF-A0A1I4E2R5-F1
#
_cell.length_a   1.000
_cell.length_b   1.000
_cell.length_c   1.000
_cell.angle_alpha   90.00
_cell.angle_beta   90.00
_cell.angle_gamma   90.00
#
_symmetry.space_group_name_H-M   'P 1'
#
loop_
_entity.id
_entity.type
_entity.pdbx_description
1 polymer ?
#
loop_
_entity_poly.entity_id
_entity_poly.type
_entity_poly.pdbx_seq_one_letter_code
_entity_poly.pdbx_strand_id
1 'polypeptide(L)'
;MSGDHSLIDPYVFETETSLFSTDVGTAWDVLVNILNGTGFHAGDFFDDALTNGGFLLSATEAKEQAIRLSQWKRETVIERLQKIEADSGLYWLDVYKDDEEMLLEEFDKLVEFYTRAAEKSLGVVHYPA
;
A
#
# COMPACT_ATOMS: atom_id res chain seq x y z
N MET A 1 7.14 -12.56 22.04
CA MET A 1 8.32 -12.83 21.21
C MET A 1 8.10 -12.01 19.96
N SER A 2 8.70 -10.83 19.88
CA SER A 2 8.78 -10.09 18.61
C SER A 2 9.54 -10.97 17.62
N GLY A 3 9.02 -11.09 16.40
CA GLY A 3 9.70 -11.84 15.35
C GLY A 3 11.09 -11.24 15.11
N ASP A 4 12.05 -12.08 14.75
CA ASP A 4 13.35 -11.61 14.29
C ASP A 4 13.17 -11.07 12.86
N HIS A 5 13.09 -9.74 12.73
CA HIS A 5 12.91 -9.07 11.43
C HIS A 5 14.22 -8.91 10.65
N SER A 6 15.37 -9.37 11.20
CA SER A 6 16.67 -9.24 10.55
C SER A 6 16.76 -9.93 9.18
N LEU A 7 15.80 -10.82 8.88
CA LEU A 7 15.70 -11.50 7.60
C LEU A 7 15.00 -10.66 6.52
N ILE A 8 14.22 -9.64 6.89
CA ILE A 8 13.45 -8.82 5.93
C ILE A 8 14.38 -8.14 4.92
N ASP A 9 15.49 -7.54 5.37
CA ASP A 9 16.46 -6.86 4.50
C ASP A 9 17.03 -7.79 3.42
N PRO A 10 17.61 -8.97 3.76
CA PRO A 10 18.01 -9.96 2.76
C PRO A 10 16.86 -10.39 1.83
N TYR A 11 15.66 -10.62 2.38
CA TYR A 11 14.49 -11.07 1.61
C TYR A 11 14.01 -10.04 0.58
N VAL A 12 14.15 -8.75 0.87
CA VAL A 12 13.75 -7.65 -0.01
C VAL A 12 14.84 -7.29 -1.02
N PHE A 13 16.11 -7.23 -0.60
CA PHE A 13 17.18 -6.67 -1.42
C PHE A 13 18.15 -7.68 -2.05
N GLU A 14 18.35 -8.84 -1.43
CA GLU A 14 19.46 -9.74 -1.78
C GLU A 14 18.99 -11.04 -2.44
N THR A 15 17.81 -11.51 -2.06
CA THR A 15 17.18 -12.66 -2.68
C THR A 15 16.00 -12.16 -3.52
N GLU A 16 16.00 -12.40 -4.83
CA GLU A 16 14.84 -12.19 -5.73
C GLU A 16 13.67 -13.15 -5.38
N THR A 17 13.37 -13.30 -4.09
CA THR A 17 12.41 -14.24 -3.52
C THR A 17 11.01 -13.66 -3.44
N SER A 18 10.84 -12.34 -3.66
CA SER A 18 9.51 -11.77 -3.82
C SER A 18 8.86 -12.40 -5.06
N LEU A 19 7.71 -13.05 -4.88
CA LEU A 19 6.98 -13.65 -6.00
C LEU A 19 6.46 -12.59 -6.99
N PHE A 20 6.18 -11.40 -6.49
CA PHE A 20 5.90 -10.18 -7.24
C PHE A 20 5.94 -8.99 -6.28
N SER A 21 6.13 -7.80 -6.84
CA SER A 21 6.09 -6.52 -6.13
C SER A 21 5.21 -5.54 -6.91
N THR A 22 4.77 -4.50 -6.22
CA THR A 22 4.12 -3.33 -6.83
C THR A 22 4.74 -2.07 -6.23
N ASP A 23 4.66 -0.98 -6.97
CA ASP A 23 5.06 0.35 -6.51
C ASP A 23 3.93 1.31 -6.88
N VAL A 24 3.41 2.01 -5.87
CA VAL A 24 2.37 3.04 -6.02
C VAL A 24 2.97 4.44 -6.15
N GLY A 25 4.29 4.54 -6.25
CA GLY A 25 5.05 5.75 -6.52
C GLY A 25 4.70 6.86 -5.53
N THR A 26 4.48 8.05 -6.08
CA THR A 26 4.19 9.26 -5.30
C THR A 26 2.73 9.34 -4.82
N ALA A 27 1.88 8.38 -5.20
CA ALA A 27 0.46 8.38 -4.83
C ALA A 27 0.21 7.89 -3.40
N TRP A 28 1.22 7.30 -2.74
CA TRP A 28 1.06 6.66 -1.43
C TRP A 28 0.38 7.58 -0.40
N ASP A 29 0.79 8.84 -0.30
CA ASP A 29 0.30 9.77 0.73
C ASP A 29 -1.18 10.13 0.52
N VAL A 30 -1.55 10.37 -0.75
CA VAL A 30 -2.94 10.66 -1.14
C VAL A 30 -3.83 9.42 -0.98
N LEU A 31 -3.35 8.24 -1.38
CA LEU A 31 -4.09 6.99 -1.24
C LEU A 31 -4.26 6.58 0.22
N VAL A 32 -3.24 6.75 1.07
CA VAL A 32 -3.33 6.53 2.52
C VAL A 32 -4.44 7.39 3.12
N ASN A 33 -4.51 8.67 2.73
CA ASN A 33 -5.53 9.59 3.20
C ASN A 33 -6.94 9.14 2.76
N ILE A 34 -7.12 8.87 1.47
CA ILE A 34 -8.41 8.48 0.89
C ILE A 34 -8.92 7.16 1.46
N LEU A 35 -8.05 6.16 1.54
CA LEU A 35 -8.37 4.78 1.92
C LEU A 35 -8.30 4.56 3.44
N ASN A 36 -8.03 5.61 4.21
CA ASN A 36 -7.85 5.57 5.66
C ASN A 36 -6.85 4.48 6.10
N GLY A 37 -5.71 4.41 5.39
CA GLY A 37 -4.64 3.45 5.61
C GLY A 37 -4.88 2.02 5.11
N THR A 38 -6.03 1.71 4.51
CA THR A 38 -6.29 0.37 3.94
C THR A 38 -5.27 0.05 2.84
N GLY A 39 -4.58 -1.09 2.97
CA GLY A 39 -3.50 -1.50 2.06
C GLY A 39 -2.10 -0.95 2.41
N PHE A 40 -1.99 -0.04 3.37
CA PHE A 40 -0.73 0.63 3.74
C PHE A 40 -0.33 0.41 5.21
N HIS A 41 -1.28 0.53 6.14
CA HIS A 41 -1.05 0.47 7.59
C HIS A 41 -1.80 -0.71 8.21
N ALA A 42 -1.33 -1.93 7.94
CA ALA A 42 -1.92 -3.16 8.43
C ALA A 42 -0.85 -4.18 8.78
N GLY A 43 -1.15 -5.07 9.74
CA GLY A 43 -0.21 -6.08 10.21
C GLY A 43 0.75 -5.56 11.28
N ASP A 44 1.85 -6.29 11.46
CA ASP A 44 2.86 -6.01 12.47
C ASP A 44 3.84 -4.95 11.94
N PHE A 45 3.91 -3.82 12.65
CA PHE A 45 4.90 -2.77 12.37
C PHE A 45 6.29 -3.22 12.81
N PHE A 46 7.29 -2.91 11.99
CA PHE A 46 8.71 -3.09 12.30
C PHE A 46 9.50 -1.84 11.94
N ASP A 47 10.49 -1.49 12.75
CA ASP A 47 11.43 -0.38 12.55
C ASP A 47 12.89 -0.81 12.68
N ASP A 48 13.13 -2.10 12.90
CA ASP A 48 14.43 -2.74 13.06
C ASP A 48 14.94 -3.43 11.79
N ALA A 49 14.21 -3.29 10.68
CA ALA A 49 14.58 -3.70 9.33
C ALA A 49 14.04 -2.69 8.32
N LEU A 50 14.68 -2.56 7.17
CA LEU A 50 14.50 -1.52 6.16
C LEU A 50 14.79 -0.12 6.72
N THR A 51 15.43 0.75 5.95
CA THR A 51 15.89 2.07 6.44
C THR A 51 14.78 2.91 7.10
N ASN A 52 13.53 2.74 6.66
CA ASN A 52 12.36 3.48 7.15
C ASN A 52 11.34 2.60 7.89
N GLY A 53 11.67 1.34 8.19
CA GLY A 53 10.72 0.37 8.71
C GLY A 53 9.63 0.00 7.71
N GLY A 54 8.58 -0.64 8.21
CA GLY A 54 7.47 -1.09 7.39
C GLY A 54 6.42 -1.88 8.17
N PHE A 55 5.59 -2.59 7.43
CA PHE A 55 4.55 -3.46 7.95
C PHE A 55 4.67 -4.85 7.33
N LEU A 56 4.59 -5.87 8.18
CA LEU A 56 4.54 -7.26 7.78
C LEU A 56 3.13 -7.80 7.98
N LEU A 57 2.51 -8.26 6.90
CA LEU A 57 1.20 -8.88 6.90
C LEU A 57 1.34 -10.38 6.68
N SER A 58 0.65 -11.15 7.49
CA SER A 58 0.38 -12.56 7.21
C SER A 58 -0.53 -12.73 5.99
N ALA A 59 -0.60 -13.94 5.44
CA ALA A 59 -1.50 -14.26 4.33
C ALA A 59 -2.99 -14.01 4.65
N THR A 60 -3.38 -14.20 5.92
CA THR A 60 -4.73 -13.91 6.38
C THR A 60 -5.01 -12.41 6.33
N GLU A 61 -4.09 -11.59 6.84
CA GLU A 61 -4.23 -10.14 6.84
C GLU A 61 -4.19 -9.56 5.43
N ALA A 62 -3.33 -10.07 4.54
CA ALA A 62 -3.32 -9.68 3.14
C ALA A 62 -4.67 -9.96 2.47
N LYS A 63 -5.30 -11.09 2.78
CA LYS A 63 -6.65 -11.41 2.30
C LYS A 63 -7.72 -10.47 2.86
N GLU A 64 -7.63 -10.09 4.13
CA GLU A 64 -8.52 -9.08 4.71
C GLU A 64 -8.38 -7.72 4.03
N GLN A 65 -7.14 -7.29 3.73
CA GLN A 65 -6.89 -6.06 2.98
C GLN A 65 -7.48 -6.14 1.57
N ALA A 66 -7.30 -7.25 0.86
CA ALA A 66 -7.92 -7.44 -0.46
C ALA A 66 -9.44 -7.30 -0.42
N ILE A 67 -10.11 -7.89 0.59
CA ILE A 67 -11.56 -7.75 0.78
C ILE A 67 -11.94 -6.29 1.03
N ARG A 68 -11.23 -5.59 1.92
CA ARG A 68 -11.50 -4.17 2.20
C ARG A 68 -11.30 -3.30 0.97
N LEU A 69 -10.22 -3.51 0.22
CA LEU A 69 -9.92 -2.78 -1.02
C LEU A 69 -10.98 -3.04 -2.10
N SER A 70 -11.47 -4.27 -2.25
CA SER A 70 -12.52 -4.60 -3.23
C SER A 70 -13.87 -3.90 -2.99
N GLN A 71 -14.07 -3.30 -1.80
CA GLN A 71 -15.28 -2.52 -1.49
C GLN A 71 -15.19 -1.08 -2.02
N TRP A 72 -13.99 -0.63 -2.38
CA TRP A 72 -13.77 0.68 -2.97
C TRP A 72 -14.07 0.66 -4.47
N LYS A 73 -14.57 1.79 -4.95
CA LYS A 73 -14.82 2.03 -6.37
C LYS A 73 -14.07 3.27 -6.81
N ARG A 74 -13.67 3.31 -8.08
CA ARG A 74 -12.94 4.45 -8.67
C ARG A 74 -13.68 5.77 -8.46
N GLU A 75 -15.01 5.78 -8.59
CA GLU A 75 -15.83 6.98 -8.37
C GLU A 75 -15.75 7.46 -6.92
N THR A 76 -15.73 6.55 -5.95
CA THR A 76 -15.60 6.90 -4.53
C THR A 76 -14.19 7.43 -4.21
N VAL A 77 -13.15 6.93 -4.87
CA VAL A 77 -11.78 7.46 -4.76
C VAL A 77 -11.72 8.90 -5.27
N ILE A 78 -12.28 9.17 -6.45
CA ILE A 78 -12.39 10.53 -7.01
C ILE A 78 -13.18 11.45 -6.07
N GLU A 79 -14.37 11.01 -5.61
CA GLU A 79 -15.18 11.81 -4.70
C GLU A 79 -14.46 12.18 -3.41
N ARG A 80 -13.57 11.31 -2.92
CA ARG A 80 -12.75 11.57 -1.73
C ARG A 80 -11.61 12.50 -2.05
N LEU A 81 -10.89 12.29 -3.15
CA LEU A 81 -9.82 13.16 -3.64
C LEU A 81 -10.29 14.62 -3.75
N GLN A 82 -11.46 14.85 -4.35
CA GLN A 82 -12.02 16.19 -4.53
C GLN A 82 -12.45 16.88 -3.23
N LYS A 83 -12.66 16.12 -2.15
CA LYS A 83 -13.00 16.65 -0.82
C LYS A 83 -11.78 17.03 0.01
N ILE A 84 -10.58 16.67 -0.41
CA ILE A 84 -9.35 17.02 0.30
C ILE A 84 -9.09 18.52 0.12
N GLU A 85 -8.73 19.23 1.19
CA GLU A 85 -8.38 20.65 1.11
C GLU A 85 -7.04 20.83 0.36
N ALA A 86 -6.93 21.87 -0.48
CA ALA A 86 -5.73 22.10 -1.29
C ALA A 86 -4.48 22.36 -0.44
N ASP A 87 -4.65 22.90 0.77
CA ASP A 87 -3.58 23.17 1.74
C ASP A 87 -3.35 22.03 2.75
N SER A 88 -3.91 20.83 2.50
CA SER A 88 -3.73 19.64 3.35
C SER A 88 -2.28 19.18 3.50
N GLY A 89 -1.37 19.68 2.66
CA GLY A 89 0.06 19.36 2.70
C GLY A 89 0.40 17.96 2.19
N LEU A 90 -0.58 17.24 1.61
CA LEU A 90 -0.36 15.92 1.02
C LEU A 90 0.55 16.01 -0.19
N TYR A 91 1.49 15.08 -0.26
CA TYR A 91 2.47 15.02 -1.33
C TYR A 91 1.78 14.82 -2.69
N TRP A 92 2.09 15.71 -3.64
CA TRP A 92 1.59 15.66 -5.03
C TRP A 92 0.06 15.73 -5.20
N LEU A 93 -0.68 16.19 -4.19
CA LEU A 93 -2.13 16.31 -4.27
C LEU A 93 -2.61 17.11 -5.50
N ASP A 94 -1.97 18.24 -5.79
CA ASP A 94 -2.35 19.09 -6.92
C ASP A 94 -2.24 18.34 -8.26
N VAL A 95 -1.21 17.52 -8.43
CA VAL A 95 -1.01 16.70 -9.64
C VAL A 95 -2.16 15.72 -9.81
N TYR A 96 -2.55 15.02 -8.74
CA TYR A 96 -3.63 14.04 -8.81
C TYR A 96 -5.02 14.67 -8.93
N LYS A 97 -5.21 15.90 -8.43
CA LYS A 97 -6.44 16.65 -8.66
C LYS A 97 -6.56 17.15 -10.09
N ASP A 98 -5.43 17.48 -10.73
CA ASP A 98 -5.38 17.89 -12.14
C ASP A 98 -5.57 16.69 -13.08
N ASP A 99 -4.99 15.53 -12.74
CA ASP A 99 -5.14 14.27 -13.48
C ASP A 99 -5.51 13.11 -12.53
N GLU A 100 -6.82 12.91 -12.36
CA GLU A 100 -7.37 11.87 -11.49
C GLU A 100 -7.02 10.46 -11.97
N GLU A 101 -6.80 10.27 -13.29
CA GLU A 101 -6.51 8.96 -13.85
C GLU A 101 -5.18 8.44 -13.34
N MET A 102 -4.18 9.32 -13.17
CA MET A 102 -2.89 8.95 -12.58
C MET A 102 -3.05 8.35 -11.18
N LEU A 103 -3.95 8.88 -10.35
CA LEU A 103 -4.21 8.32 -9.02
C LEU A 103 -4.93 6.98 -9.10
N LEU A 104 -5.89 6.86 -10.02
CA LEU A 104 -6.68 5.66 -10.22
C LEU A 104 -5.85 4.49 -10.75
N GLU A 105 -4.87 4.76 -11.61
CA GLU A 105 -3.90 3.75 -12.06
C GLU A 105 -3.12 3.18 -10.87
N GLU A 106 -2.64 4.02 -9.94
CA GLU A 106 -1.93 3.55 -8.74
C GLU A 106 -2.85 2.84 -7.75
N PHE A 107 -4.11 3.28 -7.62
CA PHE A 107 -5.13 2.57 -6.87
C PHE A 107 -5.41 1.18 -7.45
N ASP A 108 -5.59 1.07 -8.77
CA ASP A 108 -5.88 -0.19 -9.46
C ASP A 108 -4.68 -1.17 -9.31
N LYS A 109 -3.43 -0.68 -9.37
CA LYS A 109 -2.23 -1.49 -9.06
C LYS A 109 -2.26 -2.05 -7.63
N LEU A 110 -2.64 -1.23 -6.64
CA LEU A 110 -2.74 -1.66 -5.25
C LEU A 110 -3.81 -2.75 -5.09
N VAL A 111 -4.97 -2.58 -5.71
CA VAL A 111 -6.07 -3.56 -5.70
C VAL A 111 -5.63 -4.86 -6.36
N GLU A 112 -4.99 -4.80 -7.53
CA GLU A 112 -4.50 -5.98 -8.25
C GLU A 112 -3.48 -6.75 -7.42
N PHE A 113 -2.53 -6.03 -6.81
CA PHE A 113 -1.49 -6.61 -5.96
C PHE A 113 -2.09 -7.41 -4.79
N TYR A 114 -3.00 -6.80 -4.01
CA TYR A 114 -3.62 -7.47 -2.87
C TYR A 114 -4.54 -8.61 -3.30
N THR A 115 -5.25 -8.46 -4.43
CA THR A 115 -6.07 -9.54 -4.99
C THR A 115 -5.20 -10.76 -5.31
N ARG A 116 -4.09 -10.56 -6.02
CA ARG A 116 -3.15 -11.62 -6.37
C ARG A 116 -2.47 -12.25 -5.15
N ALA A 117 -2.13 -11.43 -4.14
CA ALA A 117 -1.56 -11.93 -2.88
C ALA A 117 -2.56 -12.82 -2.13
N ALA A 118 -3.83 -12.41 -2.08
CA ALA A 118 -4.90 -13.19 -1.45
C ALA A 118 -5.18 -14.52 -2.19
N GLU A 119 -5.24 -14.51 -3.52
CA GLU A 119 -5.44 -15.72 -4.34
C GLU A 119 -4.33 -16.75 -4.13
N LYS A 120 -3.10 -16.28 -3.93
CA LYS A 120 -1.92 -17.13 -3.73
C LYS A 120 -1.62 -17.41 -2.26
N SER A 121 -2.43 -16.90 -1.33
CA SER A 121 -2.23 -17.04 0.12
C SER A 121 -0.83 -16.59 0.58
N LEU A 122 -0.41 -15.40 0.15
CA LEU A 122 0.92 -14.84 0.43
C LEU A 122 0.87 -13.78 1.53
N GLY A 123 1.95 -13.72 2.33
CA GLY A 123 2.23 -12.56 3.16
C GLY A 123 2.72 -11.38 2.33
N VAL A 124 2.64 -10.18 2.91
CA VAL A 124 3.03 -8.92 2.25
C VAL A 124 3.99 -8.16 3.17
N VAL A 125 5.04 -7.60 2.58
CA VAL A 125 5.89 -6.59 3.23
C VAL A 125 5.58 -5.27 2.56
N HIS A 126 5.16 -4.28 3.34
CA HIS A 126 4.94 -2.91 2.89
C HIS A 126 5.99 -2.01 3.52
N TYR A 127 6.66 -1.17 2.74
CA TYR A 127 7.70 -0.28 3.24
C TYR A 127 7.81 0.99 2.39
N PRO A 128 8.21 2.13 2.99
CA PRO A 128 8.55 3.33 2.24
C PRO A 128 9.97 3.18 1.64
N ALA A 129 10.05 3.27 0.31
CA ALA A 129 11.29 3.20 -0.45
C ALA A 129 11.85 4.59 -0.80
#